data_AF-A0A9E0PAC3-F1
#
_entry.id   AF-A0A9E0PAC3-F1
#
_cell.length_a   1.000
_cell.length_b   1.000
_cell.length_c   1.000
_cell.angle_alpha   90.00
_cell.angle_beta   90.00
_cell.angle_gamma   90.00
#
_symmetry.space_group_name_H-M   'P 1'
#
loop_
_entity.id
_entity.type
_entity.pdbx_description
1 polymer ?
#
loop_
_entity_poly.entity_id
_entity_poly.type
_entity_poly.pdbx_seq_one_letter_code
_entity_poly.pdbx_strand_id
1 'polypeptide(L)'
;HLSEQVKRGSLDPVDITEEMVSAHLYTKLLPDPDLLIRPGGEIRVSNFLLWQIAYAEFYFTDVLWPDFDKQHFMEALTEFAKRKRRFGGYDSEDGK
;
A
#
# COMPACT_ATOMS: atom_id res chain seq x y z
N HIS A 1 -0.43 -21.21 -8.41
CA HIS A 1 -1.36 -21.82 -7.43
C HIS A 1 -2.81 -21.71 -7.90
N LEU A 2 -3.35 -20.52 -8.15
CA LEU A 2 -4.71 -20.37 -8.71
C LEU A 2 -4.90 -21.07 -10.06
N SER A 3 -3.95 -20.90 -11.00
CA SER A 3 -3.97 -21.57 -12.30
C SER A 3 -4.01 -23.11 -12.20
N GLU A 4 -3.32 -23.69 -11.21
CA GLU A 4 -3.35 -25.13 -10.94
C GLU A 4 -4.70 -25.59 -10.37
N GLN A 5 -5.33 -24.78 -9.52
CA GLN A 5 -6.68 -25.07 -8.99
C GLN A 5 -7.74 -25.05 -10.10
N VAL A 6 -7.62 -24.10 -11.04
CA VAL A 6 -8.45 -24.05 -12.25
C VAL A 6 -8.23 -25.29 -13.11
N LYS A 7 -6.97 -25.62 -13.41
CA LYS A 7 -6.62 -26.77 -14.25
C LYS A 7 -7.13 -28.11 -13.68
N ARG A 8 -7.22 -28.22 -12.35
CA ARG A 8 -7.75 -29.41 -11.64
C ARG A 8 -9.27 -29.46 -11.57
N GLY A 9 -9.98 -28.42 -12.03
CA GLY A 9 -11.44 -28.32 -11.94
C GLY A 9 -11.97 -28.00 -10.54
N SER A 10 -11.09 -27.63 -9.60
CA SER A 10 -11.47 -27.26 -8.22
C SER A 10 -11.85 -25.78 -8.06
N LEU A 11 -11.67 -24.96 -9.10
CA LEU A 11 -12.01 -23.53 -9.14
C LEU A 11 -12.44 -23.18 -10.58
N ASP A 12 -13.59 -22.50 -10.74
CA ASP A 12 -13.97 -21.93 -12.03
C ASP A 12 -13.20 -20.61 -12.26
N PRO A 13 -12.61 -20.37 -13.45
CA PRO A 13 -12.01 -19.08 -13.77
C PRO A 13 -12.88 -17.86 -13.48
N VAL A 14 -14.21 -17.96 -13.64
CA VAL A 14 -15.11 -16.81 -13.40
C VAL A 14 -15.26 -16.46 -11.93
N ASP A 15 -14.91 -17.38 -11.03
CA ASP A 15 -15.02 -17.20 -9.59
C ASP A 15 -13.79 -16.53 -8.99
N ILE A 16 -12.70 -16.32 -9.76
CA ILE A 16 -11.47 -15.70 -9.24
C ILE A 16 -11.73 -14.25 -8.81
N THR A 17 -11.52 -13.96 -7.53
CA THR A 17 -11.69 -12.60 -6.96
C THR A 17 -10.35 -11.95 -6.61
N GLU A 18 -10.38 -10.65 -6.31
CA GLU A 18 -9.24 -9.88 -5.81
C GLU A 18 -8.72 -10.44 -4.48
N GLU A 19 -9.61 -10.85 -3.57
CA GLU A 19 -9.23 -11.48 -2.29
C GLU A 19 -8.48 -12.78 -2.49
N MET A 20 -8.89 -13.59 -3.49
CA MET A 20 -8.17 -14.80 -3.85
C MET A 20 -6.77 -14.49 -4.36
N VAL A 21 -6.61 -13.47 -5.21
CA VAL A 21 -5.28 -13.05 -5.67
C VAL A 21 -4.44 -12.60 -4.48
N SER A 22 -4.96 -11.70 -3.63
CA SER A 22 -4.31 -11.22 -2.40
C SER A 22 -3.86 -12.35 -1.48
N ALA A 23 -4.70 -13.37 -1.28
CA ALA A 23 -4.40 -14.53 -0.43
C ALA A 23 -3.26 -15.41 -0.96
N HIS A 24 -2.88 -15.26 -2.23
CA HIS A 24 -1.77 -15.98 -2.86
C HIS A 24 -0.50 -15.12 -3.03
N LEU A 25 -0.52 -13.85 -2.63
CA LEU A 25 0.66 -12.99 -2.59
C LEU A 25 1.51 -13.28 -1.35
N TYR A 26 2.80 -12.93 -1.41
CA TYR A 26 3.72 -13.11 -0.28
C TYR A 26 3.30 -12.33 0.97
N THR A 27 2.56 -11.23 0.79
CA THR A 27 2.11 -10.35 1.87
C THR A 27 0.79 -10.74 2.50
N LYS A 28 0.19 -11.90 2.17
CA LYS A 28 -1.18 -12.29 2.60
C LYS A 28 -1.49 -12.23 4.10
N LEU A 29 -0.47 -12.18 4.96
CA LEU A 29 -0.61 -12.10 6.43
C LEU A 29 -0.32 -10.70 6.98
N LEU A 30 -0.03 -9.74 6.10
CA LEU A 30 0.29 -8.37 6.43
C LEU A 30 -0.85 -7.46 5.93
N PRO A 31 -1.16 -6.38 6.66
CA PRO A 31 -2.05 -5.35 6.13
C PRO A 31 -1.38 -4.63 4.96
N ASP A 32 -2.21 -4.05 4.09
CA ASP A 32 -1.73 -3.17 3.03
C ASP A 32 -1.12 -1.89 3.61
N PRO A 33 -0.01 -1.37 3.07
CA PRO A 33 0.59 -0.14 3.56
C PRO A 33 -0.30 1.08 3.32
N ASP A 34 -0.51 1.89 4.37
CA ASP A 34 -1.13 3.22 4.21
C ASP A 34 -0.16 4.27 3.63
N LEU A 35 1.15 4.09 3.82
CA LEU A 35 2.19 5.04 3.43
C LEU A 35 3.40 4.31 2.82
N LEU A 36 3.79 4.71 1.61
CA LEU A 36 5.07 4.33 1.01
C LEU A 36 6.06 5.52 1.07
N ILE A 37 7.16 5.33 1.79
CA ILE A 37 8.27 6.29 1.87
C ILE A 37 9.36 5.85 0.89
N ARG A 38 9.78 6.76 0.01
CA ARG A 38 10.85 6.53 -0.96
C ARG A 38 11.93 7.62 -0.93
N PRO A 39 13.05 7.37 -0.23
CA PRO A 39 14.23 8.21 -0.28
C PRO A 39 15.03 8.06 -1.57
N GLY A 40 15.92 9.01 -1.84
CA GLY A 40 16.85 9.00 -2.97
C GLY A 40 16.44 9.81 -4.20
N GLY A 41 15.45 10.71 -4.08
CA GLY A 41 15.06 11.70 -5.10
C GLY A 41 14.29 11.15 -6.32
N GLU A 42 14.10 9.84 -6.39
CA GLU A 42 13.45 9.17 -7.51
C GLU A 42 11.92 9.11 -7.33
N ILE A 43 11.16 9.80 -8.20
CA ILE A 43 9.69 9.77 -8.20
C ILE A 43 9.18 8.59 -9.03
N ARG A 44 9.36 7.37 -8.51
CA ARG A 44 8.84 6.14 -9.11
C ARG A 44 8.63 5.05 -8.07
N VAL A 45 7.84 4.03 -8.38
CA VAL A 45 7.64 2.89 -7.48
C VAL A 45 8.66 1.78 -7.71
N SER A 46 9.21 1.67 -8.93
CA SER A 46 10.15 0.61 -9.32
C SER A 46 9.60 -0.80 -9.07
N ASN A 47 8.33 -1.04 -9.40
CA ASN A 47 7.69 -2.35 -9.29
C ASN A 47 7.68 -2.93 -7.86
N PHE A 48 7.68 -2.07 -6.85
CA PHE A 48 7.60 -2.45 -5.44
C PHE A 48 6.14 -2.49 -4.97
N LEU A 49 5.70 -3.64 -4.47
CA LEU A 49 4.39 -3.86 -3.81
C LEU A 49 3.16 -3.31 -4.55
N LEU A 50 3.15 -3.37 -5.89
CA LEU A 50 2.13 -2.72 -6.74
C LEU A 50 0.68 -3.00 -6.33
N TRP A 51 0.40 -4.23 -5.92
CA TRP A 51 -0.94 -4.64 -5.49
C TRP A 51 -1.30 -3.99 -4.14
N GLN A 52 -0.38 -4.06 -3.18
CA GLN A 52 -0.62 -3.63 -1.80
C GLN A 52 -0.66 -2.10 -1.67
N ILE A 53 0.08 -1.36 -2.51
CA ILE A 53 0.14 0.11 -2.43
C ILE A 53 -0.91 0.81 -3.29
N ALA A 54 -1.89 0.09 -3.84
CA ALA A 54 -2.90 0.65 -4.75
C ALA A 54 -3.62 1.88 -4.17
N TYR A 55 -3.76 1.94 -2.84
CA TYR A 55 -4.39 3.03 -2.11
C TYR A 55 -3.45 3.73 -1.11
N ALA A 56 -2.15 3.41 -1.15
CA ALA A 56 -1.18 4.02 -0.24
C ALA A 56 -0.92 5.48 -0.62
N GLU A 57 -0.66 6.31 0.38
CA GLU A 57 -0.08 7.63 0.18
C GLU A 57 1.41 7.51 -0.12
N PHE A 58 1.93 8.39 -0.98
CA PHE A 58 3.34 8.40 -1.36
C PHE A 58 4.07 9.60 -0.76
N TYR A 59 5.22 9.31 -0.16
CA TYR A 59 6.17 10.30 0.32
C TYR A 59 7.52 10.08 -0.35
N PHE A 60 7.93 11.02 -1.20
CA PHE A 60 9.24 11.01 -1.85
C PHE A 60 10.13 12.06 -1.20
N THR A 61 11.42 11.75 -1.05
CA THR A 61 12.41 12.70 -0.50
C THR A 61 13.75 12.55 -1.19
N ASP A 62 14.46 13.66 -1.32
CA ASP A 62 15.81 13.72 -1.90
C ASP A 62 16.89 13.18 -0.94
N VAL A 63 16.55 12.98 0.34
CA VAL A 63 17.44 12.39 1.33
C VAL A 63 17.84 10.98 0.87
N LEU A 64 19.14 10.71 0.81
CA LEU A 64 19.65 9.40 0.41
C LEU A 64 19.41 8.38 1.53
N TRP A 65 19.21 7.11 1.17
CA TRP A 65 18.93 6.06 2.17
C TRP A 65 19.96 5.97 3.31
N PRO A 66 21.28 6.08 3.08
CA PRO A 66 22.27 6.07 4.16
C PRO A 66 22.13 7.23 5.15
N ASP A 67 21.55 8.35 4.71
CA ASP A 67 21.36 9.57 5.49
C ASP A 67 19.94 9.68 6.08
N PHE A 68 19.04 8.75 5.71
CA PHE A 68 17.65 8.76 6.17
C PHE A 68 17.57 8.24 7.62
N ASP A 69 17.18 9.12 8.53
CA ASP A 69 17.15 8.84 9.97
C ASP A 69 15.74 8.97 10.60
N LYS A 70 15.69 8.92 11.93
CA LYS A 70 14.44 9.04 12.70
C LYS A 70 13.72 10.36 12.47
N GLN A 71 14.45 11.48 12.31
CA GLN A 71 13.83 12.78 12.10
C GLN A 71 13.09 12.81 10.76
N HIS A 72 13.74 12.33 9.70
CA HIS A 72 13.14 12.22 8.37
C HIS A 72 11.92 11.29 8.36
N PHE A 73 11.96 10.20 9.11
CA PHE A 73 10.80 9.32 9.27
C PHE A 73 9.63 10.04 9.96
N MET A 74 9.89 10.80 11.02
CA MET A 74 8.85 11.59 11.71
C MET A 74 8.26 12.68 10.82
N GLU A 75 9.07 13.31 9.97
CA GLU A 75 8.60 14.27 8.96
C GLU A 75 7.66 13.60 7.96
N ALA A 76 8.00 12.42 7.45
CA ALA A 76 7.14 11.66 6.56
C ALA A 76 5.78 11.30 7.20
N LEU A 77 5.79 10.87 8.48
CA LEU A 77 4.55 10.59 9.22
C LEU A 77 3.72 11.86 9.46
N THR A 78 4.37 12.98 9.75
CA THR A 78 3.70 14.27 9.95
C THR A 78 3.01 14.73 8.68
N GLU A 79 3.66 14.58 7.53
CA GLU A 79 3.07 14.89 6.23
C GLU A 79 1.93 13.93 5.88
N PHE A 80 2.06 12.65 6.18
CA PHE A 80 0.98 11.68 6.02
C PHE A 80 -0.26 12.06 6.85
N ALA A 81 -0.08 12.42 8.12
CA ALA A 81 -1.16 12.80 9.02
C ALA A 81 -1.92 14.06 8.58
N LYS A 82 -1.28 14.97 7.83
CA LYS A 82 -1.92 16.18 7.28
C LYS A 82 -2.83 15.88 6.10
N ARG A 83 -2.65 14.74 5.40
CA ARG A 83 -3.47 14.40 4.24
C ARG A 83 -4.85 13.96 4.72
N LYS A 84 -5.87 14.75 4.40
CA LYS A 84 -7.27 14.33 4.61
C LYS A 84 -7.55 13.12 3.73
N ARG A 85 -8.01 12.02 4.32
CA ARG A 85 -8.50 10.84 3.58
C ARG A 85 -9.61 11.29 2.64
N ARG A 86 -9.33 11.35 1.35
CA ARG A 86 -10.28 11.82 0.32
C ARG A 86 -11.49 10.89 0.14
N PHE A 87 -11.40 9.66 0.66
CA PHE A 87 -12.48 8.68 0.63
C PHE A 87 -12.59 8.00 2.01
N GLY A 88 -13.59 8.38 2.80
CA GLY A 88 -13.98 7.65 4.01
C GLY A 88 -13.42 8.16 5.36
N GLY A 89 -12.96 9.41 5.44
CA GLY A 89 -12.90 10.07 6.74
C GLY A 89 -14.32 10.18 7.29
N TYR A 90 -14.67 9.42 8.33
CA TYR A 90 -15.79 9.82 9.17
C TYR A 90 -15.37 11.17 9.78
N ASP A 91 -15.84 12.26 9.16
CA ASP A 91 -15.83 13.57 9.79
C ASP A 91 -16.74 13.45 11.01
N SER A 92 -16.17 13.11 12.17
CA SER A 92 -16.83 13.30 13.45
C SER A 92 -16.80 14.79 13.79
N GLU A 93 -17.55 15.57 13.02
CA GLU A 93 -17.92 16.97 13.32
C GLU A 93 -19.41 17.17 13.04
N ASP A 94 -20.27 16.33 13.63
CA ASP A 94 -21.65 16.73 13.93
C ASP A 94 -21.71 17.12 15.41
N GLY A 95 -21.09 18.27 15.70
CA GLY A 95 -21.31 19.05 16.90
C GLY A 95 -22.22 20.23 16.57
N LYS A 96 -23.54 20.00 16.55
CA LYS A 96 -24.56 21.01 16.81
C LYS A 96 -25.78 20.39 17.48
#